data_AF-A0AAV9BCR3-F1
#
_entry.id   AF-A0AAV9BCR3-F1
#
_cell.length_a   1.000
_cell.length_b   1.000
_cell.length_c   1.000
_cell.angle_alpha   90.00
_cell.angle_beta   90.00
_cell.angle_gamma   90.00
#
_symmetry.space_group_name_H-M   'P 1'
#
loop_
_entity.id
_entity.type
_entity.pdbx_description
1 polymer ?
#
loop_
_entity_poly.entity_id
_entity_poly.type
_entity_poly.pdbx_seq_one_letter_code
_entity_poly.pdbx_strand_id
1 'polypeptide(L)'
;MDELYIKSPPAYHLDRGSGAGINNWLIQLEGGGWCNNITTCLARRNNRLGSSKRMAPQLAFSGLLGHRGRFNPDFYNWNRVKIRYCDGSSFTGDVEAVDPATNLHYRGARVWLAVIEDLLENGMKKAENALLSGCSAGGLASILHCDSFRSLMPMGAKPIAKAVADWFYDRTPFQKIDCPYPCDSSCHNSIFGPPERPQEHSEA
;
A
#
# COMPACT_ATOMS: atom_id res chain seq x y z
N MET A 1 -7.25 3.59 -34.06
CA MET A 1 -8.12 3.97 -32.92
C MET A 1 -7.28 4.29 -31.68
N ASP A 2 -6.14 4.95 -31.88
CA ASP A 2 -5.81 6.31 -31.45
C ASP A 2 -6.07 6.66 -29.97
N GLU A 3 -5.12 6.26 -29.12
CA GLU A 3 -4.34 7.05 -28.15
C GLU A 3 -4.75 8.50 -27.77
N LEU A 4 -6.03 8.85 -27.61
CA LEU A 4 -6.43 10.18 -27.13
C LEU A 4 -7.11 10.08 -25.75
N TYR A 5 -6.46 10.66 -24.73
CA TYR A 5 -7.00 11.07 -23.42
C TYR A 5 -6.76 10.20 -22.17
N ILE A 6 -5.56 9.62 -22.02
CA ILE A 6 -4.98 9.27 -20.71
C ILE A 6 -3.52 9.79 -20.67
N LYS A 7 -3.19 10.78 -19.83
CA LYS A 7 -1.82 11.36 -19.82
C LYS A 7 -0.71 10.34 -19.50
N SER A 8 -1.02 9.28 -18.75
CA SER A 8 -0.23 8.05 -18.61
C SER A 8 -1.08 6.94 -17.96
N PRO A 9 -0.93 5.67 -18.33
CA PRO A 9 -1.78 4.59 -17.83
C PRO A 9 -1.62 4.36 -16.31
N PRO A 10 -2.61 3.73 -15.64
CA PRO A 10 -2.44 3.14 -14.32
C PRO A 10 -1.20 2.26 -14.25
N ALA A 11 -0.64 2.10 -13.05
CA ALA A 11 0.54 1.25 -12.86
C ALA A 11 0.47 0.50 -11.55
N TYR A 12 1.03 -0.70 -11.55
CA TYR A 12 1.29 -1.49 -10.35
C TYR A 12 2.63 -2.21 -10.49
N HIS A 13 3.22 -2.56 -9.36
CA HIS A 13 4.34 -3.51 -9.29
C HIS A 13 3.81 -4.84 -8.78
N LEU A 14 4.26 -5.94 -9.39
CA LEU A 14 3.84 -7.29 -9.02
C LEU A 14 5.07 -8.17 -8.83
N ASP A 15 5.10 -8.86 -7.71
CA ASP A 15 6.03 -9.95 -7.42
C ASP A 15 5.24 -11.24 -7.25
N ARG A 16 5.60 -12.28 -8.02
CA ARG A 16 4.78 -13.49 -8.15
C ARG A 16 4.96 -14.41 -6.96
N GLY A 17 3.84 -15.03 -6.55
CA GLY A 17 3.83 -16.00 -5.47
C GLY A 17 4.51 -17.32 -5.85
N SER A 18 4.83 -18.12 -4.84
CA SER A 18 5.50 -19.41 -5.00
C SER A 18 5.02 -20.45 -3.98
N GLY A 19 5.19 -21.73 -4.33
CA GLY A 19 4.76 -22.85 -3.49
C GLY A 19 3.29 -22.75 -3.09
N ALA A 20 3.00 -22.91 -1.80
CA ALA A 20 1.64 -22.81 -1.26
C ALA A 20 1.00 -21.41 -1.38
N GLY A 21 1.77 -20.36 -1.70
CA GLY A 21 1.28 -18.99 -1.84
C GLY A 21 0.87 -18.60 -3.26
N ILE A 22 0.99 -19.49 -4.25
CA ILE A 22 0.78 -19.15 -5.67
C ILE A 22 -0.65 -18.71 -6.02
N ASN A 23 -1.64 -19.14 -5.23
CA ASN A 23 -3.04 -18.72 -5.37
C ASN A 23 -3.47 -17.68 -4.33
N ASN A 24 -2.52 -17.15 -3.53
CA ASN A 24 -2.82 -16.14 -2.54
C ASN A 24 -2.31 -14.77 -3.00
N TRP A 25 -3.08 -13.72 -2.71
CA TRP A 25 -2.86 -12.38 -3.24
C TRP A 25 -2.87 -11.33 -2.14
N LEU A 26 -1.85 -10.48 -2.10
CA LEU A 26 -1.75 -9.31 -1.24
C LEU A 26 -1.71 -8.06 -2.12
N ILE A 27 -2.78 -7.27 -2.08
CA ILE A 27 -2.95 -6.05 -2.85
C ILE A 27 -2.74 -4.87 -1.92
N GLN A 28 -1.65 -4.14 -2.11
CA GLN A 28 -1.29 -2.96 -1.31
C GLN A 28 -1.48 -1.67 -2.12
N LEU A 29 -2.41 -0.83 -1.69
CA LEU A 29 -2.61 0.51 -2.22
C LEU A 29 -1.56 1.48 -1.67
N GLU A 30 -0.79 2.10 -2.56
CA GLU A 30 0.13 3.17 -2.20
C GLU A 30 -0.63 4.40 -1.65
N GLY A 31 -0.02 5.09 -0.69
CA GLY A 31 -0.52 6.38 -0.19
C GLY A 31 0.27 7.56 -0.76
N GLY A 32 -0.26 8.77 -0.58
CA GLY A 32 0.43 9.99 -1.03
C GLY A 32 -0.37 11.27 -0.79
N GLY A 33 -1.26 11.26 0.22
CA GLY A 33 -2.18 12.35 0.51
C GLY A 33 -3.16 12.67 -0.63
N TRP A 34 -3.89 13.78 -0.49
CA TRP A 34 -4.86 14.24 -1.48
C TRP A 34 -4.48 15.59 -2.06
N CYS A 35 -4.95 15.88 -3.26
CA CYS A 35 -4.95 17.25 -3.77
C CYS A 35 -6.39 17.74 -3.73
N ASN A 36 -6.61 18.90 -3.13
CA ASN A 36 -7.93 19.42 -2.81
C ASN A 36 -8.25 20.74 -3.54
N ASN A 37 -7.35 21.19 -4.41
CA ASN A 37 -7.55 22.33 -5.29
C ASN A 37 -6.66 22.22 -6.53
N ILE A 38 -6.93 23.05 -7.53
CA ILE A 38 -6.22 23.08 -8.81
C ILE A 38 -4.70 23.19 -8.63
N THR A 39 -4.24 24.11 -7.77
CA THR A 39 -2.81 24.35 -7.55
C THR A 39 -2.08 23.12 -7.00
N THR A 40 -2.66 22.48 -5.99
CA THR A 40 -2.08 21.28 -5.37
C THR A 40 -2.13 20.06 -6.30
N CYS A 41 -3.17 19.94 -7.14
CA CYS A 41 -3.27 18.87 -8.13
C CYS A 41 -2.27 19.08 -9.28
N LEU A 42 -2.12 20.31 -9.77
CA LEU A 42 -1.13 20.67 -10.79
C LEU A 42 0.30 20.41 -10.33
N ALA A 43 0.63 20.68 -9.06
CA ALA A 43 1.93 20.40 -8.48
C ALA A 43 2.30 18.90 -8.54
N ARG A 44 1.31 18.00 -8.50
CA ARG A 44 1.52 16.55 -8.57
C ARG A 44 1.69 16.00 -9.98
N ARG A 45 1.11 16.66 -10.98
CA ARG A 45 1.13 16.24 -12.39
C ARG A 45 2.52 15.83 -12.89
N ASN A 46 3.55 16.53 -12.43
CA ASN A 46 4.92 16.35 -12.91
C ASN A 46 5.77 15.42 -12.03
N ASN A 47 5.19 14.71 -11.07
CA ASN A 47 5.88 13.76 -10.20
C ASN A 47 5.15 12.40 -10.13
N ARG A 48 5.72 11.46 -9.35
CA ARG A 48 5.21 10.08 -9.22
C ARG A 48 3.78 9.96 -8.71
N LEU A 49 3.24 10.98 -8.04
CA LEU A 49 1.88 11.03 -7.49
C LEU A 49 0.85 11.60 -8.48
N GLY A 50 1.27 11.98 -9.68
CA GLY A 50 0.37 12.45 -10.75
C GLY A 50 0.65 11.85 -12.12
N SER A 51 1.70 11.05 -12.29
CA SER A 51 1.95 10.32 -13.53
C SER A 51 2.82 9.08 -13.35
N SER A 52 2.43 7.98 -14.00
CA SER A 52 3.22 6.75 -14.05
C SER A 52 4.52 6.88 -14.84
N LYS A 53 4.62 7.87 -15.76
CA LYS A 53 5.87 8.23 -16.44
C LYS A 53 6.97 8.73 -15.50
N ARG A 54 6.62 9.07 -14.26
CA ARG A 54 7.52 9.54 -13.20
C ARG A 54 7.70 8.51 -12.08
N MET A 55 7.17 7.32 -12.24
CA MET A 55 7.35 6.23 -11.29
C MET A 55 8.61 5.44 -11.62
N ALA A 56 9.33 4.99 -10.58
CA ALA A 56 10.44 4.08 -10.77
C ALA A 56 9.95 2.77 -11.42
N PRO A 57 10.65 2.24 -12.43
CA PRO A 57 10.26 1.00 -13.11
C PRO A 57 10.36 -0.21 -12.18
N GLN A 58 11.26 -0.14 -11.19
CA GLN A 58 11.43 -1.16 -10.15
C GLN A 58 11.08 -0.57 -8.79
N LEU A 59 10.49 -1.41 -7.93
CA LEU A 59 10.16 -1.06 -6.56
C LEU A 59 10.67 -2.15 -5.63
N ALA A 60 11.49 -1.78 -4.65
CA ALA A 60 11.91 -2.70 -3.60
C ALA A 60 10.74 -2.99 -2.67
N PHE A 61 10.30 -4.25 -2.63
CA PHE A 61 9.22 -4.68 -1.75
C PHE A 61 9.75 -4.90 -0.34
N SER A 62 9.07 -4.32 0.65
CA SER A 62 9.49 -4.34 2.07
C SER A 62 8.28 -4.45 3.00
N GLY A 63 8.53 -4.71 4.29
CA GLY A 63 7.49 -4.91 5.30
C GLY A 63 6.54 -6.04 4.90
N LEU A 64 5.23 -5.73 4.89
CA LEU A 64 4.16 -6.66 4.49
C LEU A 64 4.32 -7.21 3.06
N LEU A 65 5.00 -6.48 2.18
CA LEU A 65 5.29 -6.92 0.81
C LEU A 65 6.64 -7.63 0.69
N GLY A 66 7.46 -7.66 1.74
CA GLY A 66 8.82 -8.20 1.67
C GLY A 66 8.87 -9.72 1.41
N HIS A 67 9.87 -10.18 0.67
CA HIS A 67 10.06 -11.58 0.30
C HIS A 67 10.77 -12.46 1.34
N ARG A 68 11.19 -11.88 2.47
CA ARG A 68 11.92 -12.59 3.51
C ARG A 68 10.94 -13.15 4.52
N GLY A 69 10.72 -14.46 4.51
CA GLY A 69 9.82 -15.14 5.46
C GLY A 69 10.13 -14.86 6.93
N ARG A 70 11.39 -14.62 7.28
CA ARG A 70 11.78 -14.18 8.64
C ARG A 70 11.07 -12.89 9.09
N PHE A 71 10.81 -11.96 8.18
CA PHE A 71 10.22 -10.65 8.47
C PHE A 71 8.78 -10.52 7.96
N ASN A 72 8.36 -11.41 7.06
CA ASN A 72 7.02 -11.49 6.51
C ASN A 72 6.55 -12.96 6.48
N PRO A 73 6.40 -13.61 7.64
CA PRO A 73 6.13 -15.05 7.70
C PRO A 73 4.82 -15.44 7.00
N ASP A 74 3.85 -14.53 7.01
CA ASP A 74 2.49 -14.80 6.52
C ASP A 74 2.37 -14.67 4.99
N PHE A 75 3.04 -13.68 4.39
CA PHE A 75 2.79 -13.28 3.00
C PHE A 75 4.03 -13.36 2.09
N TYR A 76 5.18 -13.84 2.59
CA TYR A 76 6.44 -13.79 1.82
C TYR A 76 6.42 -14.57 0.50
N ASN A 77 5.51 -15.53 0.33
CA ASN A 77 5.38 -16.36 -0.87
C ASN A 77 4.05 -16.14 -1.60
N TRP A 78 3.25 -15.13 -1.21
CA TRP A 78 2.02 -14.76 -1.93
C TRP A 78 2.35 -13.98 -3.20
N ASN A 79 1.39 -13.87 -4.12
CA ASN A 79 1.43 -12.82 -5.14
C ASN A 79 1.28 -11.48 -4.43
N ARG A 80 2.24 -10.59 -4.60
CA ARG A 80 2.27 -9.31 -3.90
C ARG A 80 2.21 -8.20 -4.91
N VAL A 81 1.28 -7.29 -4.71
CA VAL A 81 0.99 -6.21 -5.62
C VAL A 81 1.10 -4.89 -4.87
N LYS A 82 1.83 -3.93 -5.44
CA LYS A 82 1.78 -2.53 -5.04
C LYS A 82 1.08 -1.74 -6.14
N ILE A 83 -0.17 -1.37 -5.94
CA ILE A 83 -0.88 -0.47 -6.86
C ILE A 83 -0.34 0.94 -6.61
N ARG A 84 0.13 1.58 -7.68
CA ARG A 84 0.77 2.89 -7.60
C ARG A 84 -0.26 4.01 -7.61
N TYR A 85 -0.08 4.96 -6.71
CA TYR A 85 -1.04 6.02 -6.48
C TYR A 85 -0.72 7.25 -7.33
N CYS A 86 -1.66 7.67 -8.19
CA CYS A 86 -1.45 8.79 -9.12
C CYS A 86 -2.69 9.66 -9.41
N ASP A 87 -3.83 9.39 -8.76
CA ASP A 87 -5.08 10.12 -8.99
C ASP A 87 -5.28 11.28 -8.00
N GLY A 88 -4.62 11.25 -6.83
CA GLY A 88 -4.74 12.29 -5.81
C GLY A 88 -6.08 12.31 -5.07
N SER A 89 -6.91 11.28 -5.24
CA SER A 89 -8.29 11.19 -4.71
C SER A 89 -8.58 9.85 -4.02
N SER A 90 -7.59 9.14 -3.47
CA SER A 90 -7.80 7.79 -2.89
C SER A 90 -8.54 6.82 -3.82
N PHE A 91 -8.27 6.89 -5.13
CA PHE A 91 -8.93 6.07 -6.14
C PHE A 91 -10.46 6.24 -6.18
N THR A 92 -11.03 7.41 -5.83
CA THR A 92 -12.50 7.58 -5.80
C THR A 92 -13.05 8.58 -6.81
N GLY A 93 -12.24 9.51 -7.33
CA GLY A 93 -12.72 10.46 -8.34
C GLY A 93 -13.21 9.76 -9.61
N ASP A 94 -14.35 10.19 -10.15
CA ASP A 94 -14.87 9.70 -11.43
C ASP A 94 -15.50 10.82 -12.24
N VAL A 95 -14.64 11.64 -12.85
CA VAL A 95 -15.06 12.73 -13.73
C VAL A 95 -14.77 12.36 -15.17
N GLU A 96 -15.83 12.31 -15.99
CA GLU A 96 -15.70 12.07 -17.42
C GLU A 96 -14.98 13.22 -18.11
N ALA A 97 -15.41 14.46 -17.87
CA ALA A 97 -14.79 15.63 -18.48
C ALA A 97 -13.34 15.82 -18.02
N VAL A 98 -12.48 16.19 -18.97
CA VAL A 98 -11.13 16.67 -18.65
C VAL A 98 -11.23 18.13 -18.24
N ASP A 99 -10.51 18.54 -17.20
CA ASP A 99 -10.44 19.95 -16.83
C ASP A 99 -9.86 20.76 -18.01
N PRO A 100 -10.63 21.69 -18.61
CA PRO A 100 -10.20 22.38 -19.82
C PRO A 100 -9.08 23.39 -19.56
N ALA A 101 -8.93 23.90 -18.34
CA ALA A 101 -7.90 24.88 -17.99
C ALA A 101 -6.57 24.20 -17.65
N THR A 102 -6.61 23.02 -17.02
CA THR A 102 -5.42 22.36 -16.49
C THR A 102 -5.03 21.09 -17.22
N ASN A 103 -5.95 20.54 -18.03
CA ASN A 103 -5.84 19.26 -18.70
C ASN A 103 -5.53 18.13 -17.71
N LEU A 104 -6.20 18.15 -16.55
CA LEU A 104 -6.14 17.13 -15.49
C LEU A 104 -7.34 16.19 -15.59
N HIS A 105 -7.10 14.92 -15.23
CA HIS A 105 -8.12 13.88 -15.15
C HIS A 105 -8.32 13.48 -13.69
N TYR A 106 -9.58 13.48 -13.23
CA TYR A 106 -9.96 13.06 -11.88
C TYR A 106 -10.72 11.74 -11.96
N ARG A 107 -9.99 10.66 -12.26
CA ARG A 107 -10.54 9.35 -12.65
C ARG A 107 -10.03 8.20 -11.76
N GLY A 108 -9.78 8.48 -10.48
CA GLY A 108 -9.28 7.50 -9.51
C GLY A 108 -10.08 6.19 -9.46
N ALA A 109 -11.41 6.24 -9.53
CA ALA A 109 -12.24 5.03 -9.51
C ALA A 109 -12.00 4.13 -10.75
N ARG A 110 -11.77 4.75 -11.91
CA ARG A 110 -11.42 4.02 -13.14
C ARG A 110 -10.02 3.42 -13.09
N VAL A 111 -9.07 4.11 -12.46
CA VAL A 111 -7.72 3.59 -12.20
C VAL A 111 -7.81 2.33 -11.34
N TRP A 112 -8.63 2.34 -10.27
CA TRP A 112 -8.88 1.18 -9.44
C TRP A 112 -9.44 0.00 -10.26
N LEU A 113 -10.55 0.22 -10.97
CA LEU A 113 -11.20 -0.83 -11.77
C LEU A 113 -10.25 -1.44 -12.79
N ALA A 114 -9.57 -0.61 -13.59
CA ALA A 114 -8.66 -1.07 -14.63
C ALA A 114 -7.51 -1.92 -14.07
N VAL A 115 -6.95 -1.54 -12.91
CA VAL A 115 -5.87 -2.34 -12.28
C VAL A 115 -6.40 -3.65 -11.73
N ILE A 116 -7.56 -3.67 -11.07
CA ILE A 116 -8.11 -4.91 -10.52
C ILE A 116 -8.52 -5.88 -11.64
N GLU A 117 -9.12 -5.39 -12.72
CA GLU A 117 -9.45 -6.19 -13.90
C GLU A 117 -8.19 -6.82 -14.53
N ASP A 118 -7.13 -6.04 -14.71
CA ASP A 118 -5.86 -6.55 -15.22
C ASP A 118 -5.26 -7.61 -14.28
N LEU A 119 -5.31 -7.42 -12.96
CA LEU A 119 -4.84 -8.42 -11.99
C LEU A 119 -5.67 -9.71 -12.03
N LEU A 120 -7.00 -9.59 -12.19
CA LEU A 120 -7.92 -10.72 -12.37
C LEU A 120 -7.53 -11.55 -13.60
N GLU A 121 -7.27 -10.89 -14.73
CA GLU A 121 -6.79 -11.53 -15.95
C GLU A 121 -5.39 -12.13 -15.79
N ASN A 122 -4.54 -11.50 -14.98
CA ASN A 122 -3.20 -11.97 -14.64
C ASN A 122 -3.18 -13.08 -13.56
N GLY A 123 -4.31 -13.73 -13.29
CA GLY A 123 -4.40 -14.95 -12.49
C GLY A 123 -5.15 -14.80 -11.17
N MET A 124 -5.50 -13.58 -10.75
CA MET A 124 -6.23 -13.37 -9.49
C MET A 124 -7.66 -13.95 -9.53
N LYS A 125 -8.21 -14.25 -10.72
CA LYS A 125 -9.45 -15.05 -10.87
C LYS A 125 -9.37 -16.44 -10.23
N LYS A 126 -8.17 -16.95 -9.93
CA LYS A 126 -7.95 -18.24 -9.26
C LYS A 126 -7.61 -18.08 -7.77
N ALA A 127 -7.76 -16.88 -7.21
CA ALA A 127 -7.35 -16.60 -5.85
C ALA A 127 -8.14 -17.43 -4.83
N GLU A 128 -7.42 -18.09 -3.92
CA GLU A 128 -7.99 -18.76 -2.75
C GLU A 128 -8.14 -17.77 -1.59
N ASN A 129 -7.12 -16.92 -1.41
CA ASN A 129 -7.12 -15.83 -0.46
C ASN A 129 -6.67 -14.56 -1.17
N ALA A 130 -7.36 -13.45 -0.91
CA ALA A 130 -6.98 -12.14 -1.41
C ALA A 130 -7.17 -11.09 -0.31
N LEU A 131 -6.10 -10.36 0.01
CA LEU A 131 -6.11 -9.32 1.03
C LEU A 131 -5.91 -7.96 0.36
N LEU A 132 -6.88 -7.06 0.56
CA LEU A 132 -6.74 -5.65 0.21
C LEU A 132 -6.22 -4.87 1.42
N SER A 133 -5.15 -4.13 1.22
CA SER A 133 -4.48 -3.32 2.24
C SER A 133 -4.02 -2.01 1.64
N GLY A 134 -3.70 -1.03 2.49
CA GLY A 134 -3.27 0.29 2.07
C GLY A 134 -2.65 1.09 3.20
N CYS A 135 -1.91 2.14 2.85
CA CYS A 135 -1.34 3.07 3.83
C CYS A 135 -1.81 4.50 3.53
N SER A 136 -2.16 5.27 4.56
CA SER A 136 -2.60 6.68 4.42
C SER A 136 -3.77 6.79 3.44
N ALA A 137 -3.65 7.59 2.37
CA ALA A 137 -4.65 7.69 1.31
C ALA A 137 -5.02 6.32 0.68
N GLY A 138 -4.06 5.40 0.57
CA GLY A 138 -4.31 4.03 0.12
C GLY A 138 -5.06 3.19 1.17
N GLY A 139 -4.87 3.47 2.46
CA GLY A 139 -5.62 2.83 3.54
C GLY A 139 -7.09 3.23 3.49
N LEU A 140 -7.38 4.52 3.31
CA LEU A 140 -8.74 4.99 3.07
C LEU A 140 -9.34 4.34 1.82
N ALA A 141 -8.59 4.29 0.71
CA ALA A 141 -9.02 3.63 -0.51
C ALA A 141 -9.34 2.14 -0.30
N SER A 142 -8.61 1.46 0.58
CA SER A 142 -8.85 0.03 0.88
C SER A 142 -10.18 -0.18 1.59
N ILE A 143 -10.58 0.76 2.46
CA ILE A 143 -11.88 0.75 3.13
C ILE A 143 -12.99 1.03 2.12
N LEU A 144 -12.82 2.09 1.31
CA LEU A 144 -13.84 2.54 0.36
C LEU A 144 -14.10 1.53 -0.76
N HIS A 145 -13.09 0.76 -1.16
CA HIS A 145 -13.19 -0.26 -2.20
C HIS A 145 -13.31 -1.69 -1.66
N CYS A 146 -13.48 -1.88 -0.34
CA CYS A 146 -13.49 -3.22 0.25
C CYS A 146 -14.63 -4.09 -0.32
N ASP A 147 -15.83 -3.55 -0.38
CA ASP A 147 -17.01 -4.28 -0.85
C ASP A 147 -16.96 -4.56 -2.35
N SER A 148 -16.50 -3.58 -3.15
CA SER A 148 -16.30 -3.75 -4.60
C SER A 148 -15.17 -4.75 -4.90
N PHE A 149 -14.11 -4.78 -4.09
CA PHE A 149 -13.08 -5.79 -4.18
C PHE A 149 -13.62 -7.19 -3.87
N ARG A 150 -14.41 -7.32 -2.78
CA ARG A 150 -15.01 -8.59 -2.38
C ARG A 150 -15.94 -9.15 -3.45
N SER A 151 -16.73 -8.31 -4.12
CA SER A 151 -17.67 -8.76 -5.16
C SER A 151 -16.97 -9.31 -6.40
N LEU A 152 -15.72 -8.91 -6.64
CA LEU A 152 -14.88 -9.37 -7.75
C LEU A 152 -14.13 -10.68 -7.45
N MET A 153 -14.08 -11.11 -6.18
CA MET A 153 -13.39 -12.33 -5.79
C MET A 153 -14.20 -13.58 -6.15
N PRO A 154 -13.54 -14.72 -6.48
CA PRO A 154 -14.22 -15.99 -6.72
C PRO A 154 -15.14 -16.37 -5.56
N MET A 155 -16.26 -17.04 -5.83
CA MET A 155 -17.21 -17.46 -4.78
C MET A 155 -16.55 -18.32 -3.69
N GLY A 156 -15.50 -19.08 -4.04
CA GLY A 156 -14.73 -19.90 -3.11
C GLY A 156 -13.65 -19.17 -2.31
N ALA A 157 -13.39 -17.88 -2.59
CA ALA A 157 -12.38 -17.12 -1.86
C ALA A 157 -12.80 -16.92 -0.40
N LYS A 158 -11.83 -17.05 0.52
CA LYS A 158 -12.09 -16.95 1.97
C LYS A 158 -12.62 -15.56 2.35
N PRO A 159 -13.74 -15.44 3.09
CA PRO A 159 -14.20 -14.15 3.60
C PRO A 159 -13.18 -13.54 4.56
N ILE A 160 -13.09 -12.20 4.56
CA ILE A 160 -12.14 -11.49 5.45
C ILE A 160 -12.34 -11.82 6.93
N ALA A 161 -13.59 -11.98 7.38
CA ALA A 161 -13.89 -12.37 8.75
C ALA A 161 -13.27 -13.74 9.12
N LYS A 162 -13.33 -14.71 8.19
CA LYS A 162 -12.72 -16.02 8.38
C LYS A 162 -11.19 -15.94 8.30
N ALA A 163 -10.65 -15.20 7.34
CA ALA A 163 -9.20 -15.00 7.23
C ALA A 163 -8.61 -14.34 8.49
N VAL A 164 -9.28 -13.32 9.04
CA VAL A 164 -8.88 -12.64 10.28
C VAL A 164 -9.03 -13.56 11.48
N ALA A 165 -10.10 -14.36 11.56
CA ALA A 165 -10.28 -15.32 12.65
C ALA A 165 -9.17 -16.39 12.62
N ASP A 166 -8.94 -17.03 11.48
CA ASP A 166 -7.88 -18.03 11.30
C ASP A 166 -6.52 -17.43 11.72
N TRP A 167 -6.19 -16.22 11.21
CA TRP A 167 -4.95 -15.53 11.60
C TRP A 167 -4.89 -15.14 13.09
N PHE A 168 -6.01 -14.77 13.72
CA PHE A 168 -6.03 -14.42 15.13
C PHE A 168 -5.86 -15.64 16.03
N TYR A 169 -6.54 -16.74 15.72
CA TYR A 169 -6.56 -17.95 16.54
C TYR A 169 -5.37 -18.90 16.28
N ASP A 170 -4.76 -18.85 15.10
CA ASP A 170 -3.53 -19.60 14.80
C ASP A 170 -2.28 -18.96 15.43
N ARG A 171 -2.39 -17.75 15.98
CA ARG A 171 -1.30 -17.13 16.74
C ARG A 171 -1.26 -17.69 18.14
N THR A 172 -0.06 -18.13 18.57
CA THR A 172 0.19 -18.43 19.98
C THR A 172 -0.12 -17.18 20.81
N PRO A 173 -1.09 -17.23 21.75
CA PRO A 173 -1.55 -16.06 22.50
C PRO A 173 -0.52 -15.55 23.52
N PHE A 174 0.61 -16.25 23.63
CA PHE A 174 1.67 -15.99 24.59
C PHE A 174 2.78 -15.19 23.95
N GLN A 175 2.80 -13.90 24.25
CA GLN A 175 4.01 -13.08 24.20
C GLN A 175 4.44 -12.88 25.65
N LYS A 176 5.55 -13.51 26.06
CA LYS A 176 6.14 -13.26 27.38
C LYS A 176 6.72 -11.85 27.36
N ILE A 177 6.02 -10.91 27.96
CA ILE A 177 6.66 -9.70 28.46
C ILE A 177 7.44 -10.19 29.68
N ASP A 178 8.77 -10.11 29.63
CA ASP A 178 9.58 -10.40 30.80
C ASP A 178 9.19 -9.45 31.94
N CYS A 179 9.58 -9.77 33.16
CA CYS A 179 9.13 -9.01 34.31
C CYS A 179 9.54 -7.52 34.21
N PRO A 180 8.70 -6.58 34.71
CA PRO A 180 9.02 -5.16 34.65
C PRO A 180 10.39 -4.87 35.27
N TYR A 181 11.18 -3.99 34.65
CA TYR A 181 12.43 -3.49 35.24
C TYR A 181 12.24 -3.23 36.75
N PRO A 182 13.10 -3.77 37.63
CA PRO A 182 14.54 -4.02 37.42
C PRO A 182 14.99 -5.47 37.19
N CYS A 183 14.09 -6.41 36.94
CA CYS A 183 14.48 -7.83 36.80
C CYS A 183 14.88 -8.25 35.37
N ASP A 184 14.57 -7.43 34.36
CA ASP A 184 15.11 -7.59 33.00
C ASP A 184 16.43 -6.80 32.86
N SER A 185 17.56 -7.53 32.83
CA SER A 185 18.91 -6.98 32.67
C SER A 185 19.27 -6.60 31.23
N SER A 186 18.39 -6.87 30.25
CA SER A 186 18.62 -6.55 28.84
C SER A 186 18.19 -5.13 28.45
N CYS A 187 17.37 -4.47 29.27
CA CYS A 187 16.96 -3.08 29.09
C CYS A 187 17.77 -2.15 30.00
N HIS A 188 18.61 -1.30 29.41
CA HIS A 188 19.28 -0.20 30.13
C HIS A 188 18.40 1.05 30.08
N ASN A 189 18.11 1.68 31.23
CA ASN A 189 17.54 3.02 31.24
C ASN A 189 18.47 3.96 30.48
N SER A 190 17.96 4.66 29.46
CA SER A 190 18.67 5.80 28.88
C SER A 190 18.77 6.87 29.96
N ILE A 191 19.88 6.90 30.69
CA ILE A 191 20.20 8.03 31.56
C ILE A 191 20.51 9.19 30.62
N PHE A 192 19.51 10.03 30.38
CA PHE A 192 19.74 11.34 29.78
C PHE A 192 20.54 12.15 30.80
N GLY A 193 21.86 12.16 30.63
CA GLY A 193 22.72 13.09 31.35
C GLY A 193 22.23 14.53 31.11
N PRO A 194 22.43 15.43 32.08
CA PRO A 194 22.08 16.83 31.88
C PRO A 194 22.80 17.36 30.63
N PRO A 195 22.15 18.24 29.83
CA PRO A 195 22.71 18.73 28.59
C PRO A 195 24.07 19.38 28.85
N GLU A 196 25.11 18.89 28.17
CA GLU A 196 26.41 19.53 28.15
C GLU A 196 26.24 20.94 27.56
N ARG A 197 26.56 21.96 28.36
CA ARG A 197 26.59 23.35 27.90
C ARG A 197 27.76 23.49 26.91
N PRO A 198 27.57 24.16 25.76
CA PRO A 198 28.66 24.42 24.83
C PRO A 198 29.80 25.18 25.53
N GLN A 199 31.03 24.72 25.33
CA GLN A 199 32.23 25.45 25.73
C GLN A 199 32.35 26.70 24.86
N GLU A 200 32.12 27.87 25.47
CA GLU A 200 32.56 29.14 24.86
C GLU A 200 34.07 29.26 25.01
N HIS A 201 34.74 29.28 23.87
CA HIS A 201 36.15 29.59 23.74
C HIS A 201 36.38 31.11 23.89
N SER A 202 37.22 31.45 24.87
CA SER A 202 38.24 32.52 24.91
C SER A 202 37.85 33.98 24.57
N GLU A 203 38.17 34.92 25.47
CA GLU A 203 39.38 35.78 25.38
C GLU A 203 39.35 36.89 26.46
N ALA A 204 40.56 37.23 26.95
CA ALA A 204 40.98 38.34 27.82
C ALA A 204 40.72 38.23 29.34
#